data_AF-A0AAU0MPK5-F1
#
_entry.id   AF-A0AAU0MPK5-F1
#
_cell.length_a   1.000
_cell.length_b   1.000
_cell.length_c   1.000
_cell.angle_alpha   90.00
_cell.angle_beta   90.00
_cell.angle_gamma   90.00
#
_symmetry.space_group_name_H-M   'P 1'
#
loop_
_entity.id
_entity.type
_entity.pdbx_description
1 polymer ?
#
loop_
_entity_poly.entity_id
_entity_poly.type
_entity_poly.pdbx_seq_one_letter_code
_entity_poly.pdbx_strand_id
1 'polypeptide(L)' 'MTNEPKKVTLTPVTEGLIGALIGAVLGGFLWMSDVVSPIGAIGIIAGIGIGSWFNAWRRSHNSETDQND' A
#
# COMPACT_ATOMS: atom_id res chain seq x y z
N MET A 1 -20.59 8.37 24.68
CA MET A 1 -19.20 8.41 24.17
C MET A 1 -19.07 7.29 23.17
N THR A 2 -19.15 7.61 21.88
CA THR A 2 -18.96 6.65 20.79
C THR A 2 -17.49 6.25 20.79
N ASN A 3 -17.20 5.00 21.19
CA ASN A 3 -15.87 4.41 21.05
C ASN A 3 -15.63 4.09 19.58
N GLU A 4 -15.39 5.10 18.75
CA GLU A 4 -14.97 4.87 17.37
C GLU A 4 -13.56 4.28 17.40
N PRO A 5 -13.33 3.09 16.79
CA PRO A 5 -12.00 2.49 16.78
C PRO A 5 -11.07 3.44 16.04
N LYS A 6 -10.05 3.94 16.75
CA LYS A 6 -9.01 4.79 16.17
C LYS A 6 -8.40 4.05 14.98
N LYS A 7 -8.72 4.50 13.78
CA LYS A 7 -8.24 3.92 12.53
C LYS A 7 -6.72 3.95 12.57
N VAL A 8 -6.08 2.78 12.60
CA VAL A 8 -4.62 2.68 12.62
C VAL A 8 -4.10 3.22 11.30
N THR A 9 -3.65 4.48 11.31
CA THR A 9 -2.98 5.13 10.19
C THR A 9 -1.49 4.86 10.33
N LEU A 10 -0.97 4.01 9.44
CA LEU A 10 0.47 3.75 9.37
C LEU A 10 1.15 4.86 8.59
N THR A 11 2.46 5.03 8.81
CA THR A 11 3.24 5.99 8.03
C THR A 11 3.23 5.60 6.55
N PRO A 12 3.33 6.56 5.62
CA PRO A 12 3.33 6.23 4.19
C PRO A 12 4.37 5.21 3.80
N VAL A 13 5.57 5.30 4.37
CA VAL A 13 6.67 4.35 4.13
C VAL A 13 6.27 2.94 4.58
N THR A 14 5.65 2.80 5.76
CA THR A 14 5.19 1.51 6.26
C THR A 14 4.09 0.90 5.38
N GLU A 15 3.11 1.70 4.94
CA GLU A 15 2.08 1.20 4.02
C GLU A 15 2.67 0.80 2.66
N GLY A 16 3.66 1.54 2.16
CA GLY A 16 4.38 1.18 0.93
C GLY A 16 5.12 -0.14 1.03
N LEU A 17 5.81 -0.39 2.15
CA LEU A 17 6.52 -1.65 2.39
C LEU A 17 5.55 -2.84 2.54
N ILE A 18 4.43 -2.65 3.24
CA ILE A 18 3.38 -3.66 3.34
C ILE A 18 2.76 -3.93 1.97
N GLY A 19 2.49 -2.88 1.19
CA GLY A 19 2.02 -3.00 -0.19
C GLY A 19 2.99 -3.80 -1.07
N ALA A 20 4.29 -3.52 -0.96
CA ALA A 20 5.32 -4.26 -1.70
C ALA A 20 5.39 -5.73 -1.27
N LEU A 21 5.26 -6.04 0.02
CA LEU A 21 5.20 -7.43 0.52
C LEU A 21 3.97 -8.18 -0.02
N ILE A 22 2.80 -7.55 -0.01
CA ILE A 22 1.58 -8.11 -0.59
C ILE A 22 1.77 -8.33 -2.09
N GLY A 23 2.36 -7.34 -2.78
CA GLY A 23 2.69 -7.44 -4.20
C GLY A 23 3.70 -8.55 -4.50
N ALA A 24 4.62 -8.86 -3.60
CA ALA A 24 5.59 -9.94 -3.75
C ALA A 24 4.94 -11.32 -3.62
N VAL A 25 4.01 -11.47 -2.69
CA VAL A 25 3.23 -12.70 -2.56
C VAL A 25 2.35 -12.91 -3.80
N LEU A 26 1.62 -11.89 -4.24
CA LEU A 26 0.76 -11.96 -5.42
C LEU A 26 1.56 -12.15 -6.71
N GLY A 27 2.60 -11.34 -6.92
CA GLY A 27 3.49 -11.43 -8.08
C GLY A 27 4.22 -12.77 -8.14
N GLY A 28 4.70 -13.28 -7.01
CA GLY A 28 5.31 -14.62 -6.93
C GLY A 28 4.33 -15.73 -7.25
N PHE A 29 3.09 -15.66 -6.76
CA PHE A 29 2.05 -16.65 -7.06
C PHE A 29 1.66 -16.65 -8.55
N LEU A 30 1.50 -15.47 -9.14
CA LEU A 30 1.18 -15.31 -10.56
C LEU A 30 2.34 -15.77 -11.46
N TRP A 31 3.58 -15.52 -11.05
CA TRP A 31 4.76 -16.04 -11.75
C TRP A 31 4.82 -17.57 -11.67
N MET A 32 4.60 -18.15 -10.49
CA MET A 32 4.62 -19.61 -10.31
C MET A 32 3.50 -20.33 -11.07
N SER A 33 2.42 -19.61 -11.38
CA SER A 33 1.30 -20.12 -12.19
C SER A 33 1.48 -19.88 -13.69
N ASP A 34 2.66 -19.43 -14.15
CA ASP A 34 2.96 -19.05 -15.54
C ASP A 34 2.01 -17.98 -16.15
N VAL A 35 1.33 -17.19 -15.31
CA VAL A 35 0.42 -16.13 -15.75
C VAL A 35 1.18 -14.86 -16.15
N VAL A 36 2.28 -14.57 -15.46
CA VAL A 36 3.11 -13.38 -15.70
C VAL A 36 4.59 -13.73 -15.76
N SER A 37 5.35 -12.98 -16.56
CA SER A 37 6.80 -13.11 -16.61
C SER A 37 7.46 -12.65 -15.30
N PRO A 38 8.71 -13.07 -15.01
CA PRO A 38 9.45 -12.61 -13.84
C PRO A 38 9.54 -11.08 -13.75
N ILE A 39 9.69 -10.40 -14.90
CA ILE A 39 9.70 -8.94 -14.99
C ILE A 39 8.30 -8.38 -14.66
N GLY A 40 7.23 -9.04 -15.10
CA GLY A 40 5.86 -8.69 -14.74
C GLY A 40 5.59 -8.78 -13.24
N ALA A 41 6.11 -9.81 -12.56
CA ALA A 41 6.01 -9.94 -11.11
C ALA A 41 6.69 -8.76 -10.37
N ILE A 42 7.86 -8.32 -10.84
CA ILE A 42 8.54 -7.13 -10.31
C ILE A 42 7.67 -5.88 -10.50
N GLY A 43 7.03 -5.74 -11.67
CA GLY A 43 6.08 -4.66 -11.95
C GLY A 43 4.90 -4.64 -10.97
N ILE A 44 4.37 -5.80 -10.63
CA ILE A 44 3.27 -5.94 -9.66
C ILE A 44 3.72 -5.53 -8.25
N ILE A 45 4.90 -5.96 -7.81
CA ILE A 45 5.50 -5.59 -6.52
C ILE A 45 5.64 -4.08 -6.41
N ALA A 46 6.29 -3.47 -7.42
CA ALA A 46 6.53 -2.03 -7.45
C ALA A 46 5.21 -1.24 -7.54
N GLY A 47 4.28 -1.68 -8.39
CA GLY A 47 2.99 -1.03 -8.58
C GLY A 47 2.14 -0.99 -7.32
N ILE A 48 2.03 -2.12 -6.61
CA ILE A 48 1.27 -2.20 -5.36
C ILE A 48 1.98 -1.41 -4.26
N GLY A 49 3.30 -1.55 -4.11
CA GLY A 49 4.08 -0.81 -3.12
C GLY A 49 3.98 0.72 -3.28
N ILE A 50 4.22 1.23 -4.50
CA ILE A 50 4.14 2.66 -4.81
C ILE A 50 2.69 3.15 -4.67
N GLY A 51 1.71 2.37 -5.13
CA GLY A 51 0.29 2.71 -5.00
C GLY A 51 -0.18 2.84 -3.55
N SER A 52 0.23 1.91 -2.69
CA SER A 52 -0.04 1.96 -1.25
C SER A 52 0.64 3.16 -0.59
N TRP A 53 1.91 3.42 -0.90
CA TRP A 53 2.63 4.61 -0.40
C TRP A 53 1.93 5.91 -0.82
N PHE A 54 1.56 6.06 -2.09
CA PHE A 54 0.90 7.26 -2.61
C PHE A 54 -0.48 7.47 -1.95
N ASN A 55 -1.26 6.41 -1.76
CA ASN A 55 -2.55 6.51 -1.09
C ASN A 55 -2.41 6.90 0.39
N ALA A 56 -1.35 6.44 1.05
CA ALA A 56 -1.02 6.83 2.43
C ALA A 56 -0.58 8.30 2.51
N TRP A 57 0.30 8.74 1.61
CA TRP A 57 0.79 10.11 1.51
C TRP A 57 -0.35 11.10 1.24
N ARG A 58 -1.26 10.75 0.31
CA ARG A 58 -2.45 11.56 0.03
C ARG A 58 -3.34 11.70 1.27
N ARG A 59 -3.52 10.62 2.04
CA ARG A 59 -4.30 10.66 3.28
C ARG A 59 -3.63 11.50 4.35
N SER A 60 -2.31 11.39 4.53
CA SER A 60 -1.61 12.22 5.52
C SER A 60 -1.72 13.71 5.19
N HIS A 61 -1.69 14.08 3.90
CA HIS A 61 -1.81 15.48 3.49
C HIS A 61 -3.23 16.04 3.64
N ASN A 62 -4.25 15.22 3.41
CA ASN A 62 -5.65 15.65 3.58
C ASN A 62 -6.05 15.71 5.07
N SER A 63 -5.52 14.84 5.92
CA SER A 63 -5.79 14.85 7.37
C SER A 63 -5.13 16.01 8.13
N GLU A 64 -4.10 16.65 7.57
CA GLU A 64 -3.52 17.90 8.09
C GLU A 64 -4.45 19.11 7.89
N THR A 65 -5.40 19.02 6.96
CA THR A 65 -6.35 20.12 6.67
C THR A 65 -7.54 20.12 7.64
N ASP A 66 -7.96 18.96 8.15
CA ASP A 66 -9.09 18.81 9.09
C ASP A 66 -8.75 19.13 10.56
N GLN A 67 -7.50 19.48 10.88
CA GLN A 67 -7.08 19.86 12.24
C GLN A 67 -7.03 21.38 12.48
N ASN A 68 -7.37 22.21 11.49
CA ASN A 68 -7.35 23.67 11.56
C ASN A 68 -8.74 24.35 11.55
N ASP A 69 -9.83 23.61 11.73
CA ASP A 69 -11.20 24.13 11.94
C ASP A 69 -11.71 23.83 13.36
#